data_AF-A0A1I8IP12-F1
#
_entry.id   AF-A0A1I8IP12-F1
#
_cell.length_a   1.000
_cell.length_b   1.000
_cell.length_c   1.000
_cell.angle_alpha   90.00
_cell.angle_beta   90.00
_cell.angle_gamma   90.00
#
_symmetry.space_group_name_H-M   'P 1'
#
loop_
_entity.id
_entity.type
_entity.pdbx_description
1 polymer ?
#
loop_
_entity_poly.entity_id
_entity_poly.type
_entity_poly.pdbx_seq_one_letter_code
_entity_poly.pdbx_strand_id
1 'polypeptide(L)'
;MPHQQATIDDGPDGKREYRKFMAGPELRAAAKAAQERLGLTDIDLSPADLAMAFSLCGMEMANNLTVPGDSPWCRLVQDPDAHEAVEFLLDLKHYWRKSHGYDLSSLIACPLVSDLAANLVRAAQRERAGGAASAQAPVANSTVLYFGHAETLFPVMARLGLFKDPHHLTHESYAAHRQSRQFRASRLVPFGANFALSLLSCQDGGLYVQPALNESPLFWTLCNHYRCPLDDVLRMLDSQCPQSFDFEAVCAHKA
;
A
#
# COMPACT_ATOMS: atom_id res chain seq x y z
N MET A 1 -21.09 -10.27 4.97
CA MET A 1 -19.91 -10.87 5.63
C MET A 1 -19.54 -12.26 5.08
N PRO A 2 -20.40 -13.31 5.06
CA PRO A 2 -19.96 -14.64 4.63
C PRO A 2 -19.55 -14.73 3.15
N HIS A 3 -20.14 -13.88 2.31
CA HIS A 3 -19.96 -13.91 0.85
C HIS A 3 -18.64 -13.28 0.35
N GLN A 4 -17.92 -12.55 1.22
CA GLN A 4 -16.66 -11.85 0.85
C GLN A 4 -15.41 -12.68 1.16
N GLN A 5 -15.49 -13.67 2.06
CA GLN A 5 -14.34 -14.46 2.51
C GLN A 5 -13.71 -15.31 1.41
N ALA A 6 -14.55 -15.98 0.61
CA ALA A 6 -14.11 -16.95 -0.41
C ALA A 6 -13.78 -16.30 -1.77
N THR A 7 -14.01 -14.99 -1.94
CA THR A 7 -14.05 -14.35 -3.26
C THR A 7 -12.84 -13.44 -3.59
N ILE A 8 -12.02 -13.10 -2.59
CA ILE A 8 -11.00 -12.04 -2.73
C ILE A 8 -9.63 -12.58 -3.21
N ASP A 9 -9.09 -13.63 -2.59
CA ASP A 9 -7.73 -14.07 -2.94
C ASP A 9 -7.63 -14.91 -4.21
N ASP A 10 -8.55 -15.86 -4.38
CA ASP A 10 -8.62 -16.72 -5.57
C ASP A 10 -9.98 -16.72 -6.28
N GLY A 11 -10.96 -16.02 -5.70
CA GLY A 11 -12.28 -15.90 -6.29
C GLY A 11 -12.35 -14.99 -7.51
N PRO A 12 -13.50 -15.02 -8.22
CA PRO A 12 -13.72 -14.22 -9.40
C PRO A 12 -13.62 -12.71 -9.13
N ASP A 13 -13.95 -12.27 -7.91
CA ASP A 13 -14.18 -10.86 -7.61
C ASP A 13 -12.90 -10.07 -7.31
N GLY A 14 -11.94 -10.62 -6.55
CA GLY A 14 -10.68 -9.93 -6.25
C GLY A 14 -9.68 -9.87 -7.41
N LYS A 15 -9.90 -10.68 -8.45
CA LYS A 15 -9.12 -10.67 -9.71
C LYS A 15 -9.93 -10.14 -10.91
N ARG A 16 -11.19 -9.75 -10.71
CA ARG A 16 -12.10 -9.35 -11.80
C ARG A 16 -11.53 -8.18 -12.61
N GLU A 17 -11.25 -7.07 -11.94
CA GLU A 17 -10.77 -5.85 -12.59
C GLU A 17 -9.41 -6.06 -13.24
N TYR A 18 -8.50 -6.75 -12.55
CA TYR A 18 -7.21 -7.15 -13.09
C TYR A 18 -7.36 -7.94 -14.40
N ARG A 19 -8.18 -9.01 -14.41
CA ARG A 19 -8.36 -9.89 -15.58
C ARG A 19 -9.00 -9.14 -16.75
N LYS A 20 -9.99 -8.29 -16.46
CA LYS A 20 -10.64 -7.47 -17.50
C LYS A 20 -9.68 -6.46 -18.10
N PHE A 21 -8.89 -5.78 -17.28
CA PHE A 21 -7.88 -4.83 -17.76
C PHE A 21 -6.75 -5.54 -18.52
N MET A 22 -6.32 -6.73 -18.05
CA MET A 22 -5.34 -7.58 -18.74
C MET A 22 -5.76 -7.92 -20.18
N ALA A 23 -7.06 -8.14 -20.40
CA ALA A 23 -7.66 -8.38 -21.72
C ALA A 23 -8.07 -7.08 -22.46
N GLY A 24 -7.84 -5.92 -21.83
CA GLY A 24 -8.23 -4.61 -22.31
C GLY A 24 -7.46 -4.15 -23.56
N PRO A 25 -7.96 -3.12 -24.25
CA PRO A 25 -7.29 -2.55 -25.41
C PRO A 25 -5.97 -1.83 -25.04
N GLU A 26 -5.86 -1.27 -23.84
CA GLU A 26 -4.72 -0.45 -23.40
C GLU A 26 -3.42 -1.26 -23.39
N LEU A 27 -3.42 -2.43 -22.73
CA LEU A 27 -2.24 -3.29 -22.68
C LEU A 27 -1.95 -3.99 -24.00
N ARG A 28 -2.98 -4.28 -24.80
CA ARG A 28 -2.79 -4.80 -26.17
C ARG A 28 -2.11 -3.78 -27.07
N ALA A 29 -2.54 -2.53 -26.99
CA ALA A 29 -1.91 -1.42 -27.73
C ALA A 29 -0.46 -1.22 -27.27
N ALA A 30 -0.21 -1.22 -25.95
CA ALA A 30 1.14 -1.14 -25.41
C ALA A 30 2.05 -2.28 -25.89
N ALA A 31 1.54 -3.52 -25.90
CA ALA A 31 2.33 -4.68 -26.32
C ALA A 31 2.72 -4.59 -27.79
N LYS A 32 1.74 -4.24 -28.65
CA LYS A 32 1.97 -4.00 -30.07
C LYS A 32 2.98 -2.87 -30.31
N ALA A 33 2.83 -1.74 -29.61
CA ALA A 33 3.74 -0.61 -29.75
C ALA A 33 5.18 -0.97 -29.32
N ALA A 34 5.35 -1.76 -28.25
CA ALA A 34 6.65 -2.26 -27.83
C ALA A 34 7.27 -3.20 -28.88
N GLN A 35 6.48 -4.10 -29.44
CA GLN A 35 6.90 -5.03 -30.49
C GLN A 35 7.39 -4.28 -31.74
N GLU A 36 6.59 -3.31 -32.22
CA GLU A 36 6.92 -2.47 -33.39
C GLU A 36 8.19 -1.64 -33.14
N ARG A 37 8.29 -0.98 -31.99
CA ARG A 37 9.44 -0.15 -31.63
C ARG A 37 10.75 -0.94 -31.55
N LEU A 38 10.68 -2.19 -31.11
CA LEU A 38 11.86 -3.06 -30.97
C LEU A 38 12.14 -3.89 -32.22
N GLY A 39 11.31 -3.79 -33.27
CA GLY A 39 11.48 -4.56 -34.51
C GLY A 39 11.34 -6.07 -34.33
N LEU A 40 10.49 -6.52 -33.39
CA LEU A 40 10.27 -7.94 -33.11
C LEU A 40 9.25 -8.49 -34.12
N THR A 41 9.75 -9.13 -35.19
CA THR A 41 8.89 -9.63 -36.29
C THR A 41 8.41 -11.06 -36.11
N ASP A 42 9.13 -11.87 -35.34
CA ASP A 42 8.91 -13.33 -35.26
C ASP A 42 8.17 -13.75 -33.98
N ILE A 43 7.73 -12.78 -33.18
CA ILE A 43 7.07 -12.98 -31.88
C ILE A 43 5.83 -12.10 -31.83
N ASP A 44 4.72 -12.62 -31.32
CA ASP A 44 3.52 -11.86 -30.98
C ASP A 44 3.55 -11.54 -29.48
N LEU A 45 3.89 -10.30 -29.12
CA LEU A 45 4.02 -9.88 -27.74
C LEU A 45 2.63 -9.75 -27.10
N SER A 46 2.35 -10.55 -26.08
CA SER A 46 1.10 -10.47 -25.36
C SER A 46 1.14 -9.41 -24.25
N PRO A 47 -0.03 -8.91 -23.79
CA PRO A 47 -0.14 -8.16 -22.55
C PRO A 47 0.55 -8.82 -21.34
N ALA A 48 0.50 -10.16 -21.26
CA ALA A 48 1.12 -10.90 -20.16
C ALA A 48 2.65 -10.86 -20.25
N ASP A 49 3.22 -10.86 -21.46
CA ASP A 49 4.65 -10.71 -21.67
C ASP A 49 5.15 -9.33 -21.23
N LEU A 50 4.37 -8.27 -21.48
CA LEU A 50 4.69 -6.94 -20.94
C LEU A 50 4.69 -6.92 -19.40
N ALA A 51 3.67 -7.50 -18.77
CA ALA A 51 3.60 -7.55 -17.31
C ALA A 51 4.76 -8.37 -16.70
N MET A 52 5.16 -9.46 -17.38
CA MET A 52 6.32 -10.26 -17.01
C MET A 52 7.62 -9.47 -17.19
N ALA A 53 7.80 -8.81 -18.34
CA ALA A 53 8.97 -7.98 -18.62
C ALA A 53 9.11 -6.83 -17.62
N PHE A 54 8.00 -6.19 -17.22
CA PHE A 54 7.99 -5.19 -16.15
C PHE A 54 8.52 -5.77 -14.83
N SER A 55 8.05 -6.95 -14.46
CA SER A 55 8.45 -7.61 -13.21
C SER A 55 9.93 -8.02 -13.25
N LEU A 56 10.40 -8.58 -14.37
CA LEU A 56 11.80 -8.95 -14.58
C LEU A 56 12.71 -7.73 -14.55
N CYS A 57 12.32 -6.65 -15.24
CA CYS A 57 13.01 -5.36 -15.18
C CYS A 57 13.16 -4.87 -13.74
N GLY A 58 12.06 -4.82 -12.98
CA GLY A 58 12.09 -4.40 -11.57
C GLY A 58 13.02 -5.27 -10.71
N MET A 59 13.03 -6.59 -10.93
CA MET A 59 13.91 -7.52 -10.23
C MET A 59 15.38 -7.35 -10.60
N GLU A 60 15.72 -7.19 -11.87
CA GLU A 60 17.11 -6.93 -12.29
C GLU A 60 17.64 -5.63 -11.69
N MET A 61 16.82 -4.57 -11.71
CA MET A 61 17.16 -3.29 -11.11
C MET A 61 17.36 -3.41 -9.59
N ALA A 62 16.44 -4.08 -8.88
CA ALA A 62 16.52 -4.27 -7.44
C ALA A 62 17.73 -5.09 -7.00
N ASN A 63 18.19 -6.03 -7.84
CA ASN A 63 19.36 -6.86 -7.57
C ASN A 63 20.66 -6.29 -8.14
N ASN A 64 20.64 -5.05 -8.67
CA ASN A 64 21.79 -4.40 -9.30
C ASN A 64 22.46 -5.27 -10.39
N LEU A 65 21.66 -6.08 -11.10
CA LEU A 65 22.13 -6.95 -12.19
C LEU A 65 22.31 -6.19 -13.51
N THR A 66 21.80 -4.96 -13.57
CA THR A 66 21.84 -4.11 -14.75
C THR A 66 21.72 -2.63 -14.34
N VAL A 67 21.97 -1.73 -15.29
CA VAL A 67 21.74 -0.29 -15.13
C VAL A 67 20.49 0.12 -15.92
N PRO A 68 19.83 1.25 -15.56
CA PRO A 68 18.65 1.71 -16.27
C PRO A 68 18.92 1.88 -17.78
N GLY A 69 18.15 1.18 -18.62
CA GLY A 69 18.27 1.23 -20.08
C GLY A 69 19.02 0.05 -20.73
N ASP A 70 19.80 -0.72 -19.96
CA ASP A 70 20.57 -1.85 -20.47
C ASP A 70 19.84 -3.19 -20.34
N SER A 71 18.85 -3.30 -19.44
CA SER A 71 17.98 -4.46 -19.36
C SER A 71 17.12 -4.62 -20.61
N PRO A 72 17.19 -5.77 -21.32
CA PRO A 72 16.28 -6.09 -22.41
C PRO A 72 14.80 -6.09 -21.97
N TRP A 73 14.53 -6.47 -20.72
CA TRP A 73 13.18 -6.48 -20.16
C TRP A 73 12.66 -5.07 -19.92
N CYS A 74 13.49 -4.18 -19.39
CA CYS A 74 13.09 -2.78 -19.21
C CYS A 74 12.79 -2.11 -20.55
N ARG A 75 13.50 -2.47 -21.63
CA ARG A 75 13.23 -1.91 -22.98
C ARG A 75 11.85 -2.25 -23.52
N LEU A 76 11.22 -3.34 -23.08
CA LEU A 76 9.84 -3.68 -23.47
C LEU A 76 8.80 -2.73 -22.85
N VAL A 77 9.10 -2.20 -21.66
CA VAL A 77 8.18 -1.35 -20.87
C VAL A 77 8.69 0.08 -20.67
N GLN A 78 9.69 0.49 -21.46
CA GLN A 78 10.31 1.81 -21.37
C GLN A 78 9.39 2.93 -21.89
N ASP A 79 8.47 2.60 -22.78
CA ASP A 79 7.48 3.54 -23.27
C ASP A 79 6.57 3.99 -22.10
N PRO A 80 6.36 5.32 -21.90
CA PRO A 80 5.56 5.81 -20.77
C PRO A 80 4.11 5.31 -20.76
N ASP A 81 3.50 5.08 -21.93
CA ASP A 81 2.14 4.55 -22.01
C ASP A 81 2.12 3.07 -21.62
N ALA A 82 3.08 2.29 -22.11
CA ALA A 82 3.25 0.90 -21.70
C ALA A 82 3.53 0.77 -20.19
N HIS A 83 4.44 1.60 -19.67
CA HIS A 83 4.77 1.62 -18.24
C HIS A 83 3.54 1.93 -17.38
N GLU A 84 2.82 3.00 -17.71
CA GLU A 84 1.63 3.44 -16.97
C GLU A 84 0.49 2.41 -17.07
N ALA A 85 0.31 1.75 -18.21
CA ALA A 85 -0.67 0.68 -18.36
C ALA A 85 -0.32 -0.55 -17.48
N VAL A 86 0.93 -1.00 -17.48
CA VAL A 86 1.35 -2.12 -16.61
C VAL A 86 1.30 -1.73 -15.14
N GLU A 87 1.69 -0.50 -14.79
CA GLU A 87 1.56 0.02 -13.41
C GLU A 87 0.10 -0.02 -12.95
N PHE A 88 -0.84 0.48 -13.77
CA PHE A 88 -2.26 0.46 -13.43
C PHE A 88 -2.82 -0.97 -13.30
N LEU A 89 -2.37 -1.90 -14.15
CA LEU A 89 -2.71 -3.32 -14.03
C LEU A 89 -2.31 -3.87 -12.65
N LEU A 90 -1.09 -3.57 -12.19
CA LEU A 90 -0.60 -4.00 -10.89
C LEU A 90 -1.32 -3.28 -9.74
N ASP A 91 -1.64 -1.99 -9.92
CA ASP A 91 -2.47 -1.24 -8.97
C ASP A 91 -3.82 -1.94 -8.75
N LEU A 92 -4.51 -2.34 -9.82
CA LEU A 92 -5.77 -3.10 -9.72
C LEU A 92 -5.60 -4.40 -8.91
N LYS A 93 -4.49 -5.11 -9.10
CA LYS A 93 -4.20 -6.34 -8.34
C LYS A 93 -4.08 -6.06 -6.85
N HIS A 94 -3.31 -5.03 -6.46
CA HIS A 94 -3.07 -4.71 -5.05
C HIS A 94 -4.28 -4.05 -4.40
N TYR A 95 -4.95 -3.14 -5.12
CA TYR A 95 -6.14 -2.41 -4.67
C TYR A 95 -7.27 -3.37 -4.26
N TRP A 96 -7.64 -4.28 -5.16
CA TRP A 96 -8.79 -5.17 -4.97
C TRP A 96 -8.53 -6.33 -4.03
N ARG A 97 -7.29 -6.79 -3.90
CA ARG A 97 -6.98 -7.92 -3.03
C ARG A 97 -6.59 -7.51 -1.61
N LYS A 98 -5.90 -6.38 -1.47
CA LYS A 98 -5.12 -6.07 -0.26
C LYS A 98 -5.41 -4.69 0.33
N SER A 99 -6.28 -3.89 -0.28
CA SER A 99 -6.48 -2.49 0.11
C SER A 99 -7.95 -2.09 -0.01
N HIS A 100 -8.22 -0.91 -0.58
CA HIS A 100 -9.53 -0.26 -0.60
C HIS A 100 -10.60 -0.93 -1.46
N GLY A 101 -10.31 -2.03 -2.17
CA GLY A 101 -11.33 -2.71 -2.98
C GLY A 101 -12.41 -3.41 -2.16
N TYR A 102 -12.06 -3.97 -1.00
CA TYR A 102 -13.01 -4.56 -0.07
C TYR A 102 -12.62 -4.23 1.36
N ASP A 103 -13.61 -3.90 2.20
CA ASP A 103 -13.36 -3.61 3.62
C ASP A 103 -12.64 -4.78 4.32
N LEU A 104 -13.03 -6.02 4.00
CA LEU A 104 -12.44 -7.24 4.56
C LEU A 104 -10.92 -7.29 4.35
N SER A 105 -10.41 -6.83 3.20
CA SER A 105 -8.98 -6.80 2.91
C SER A 105 -8.19 -5.92 3.88
N SER A 106 -8.81 -4.90 4.47
CA SER A 106 -8.18 -4.02 5.46
C SER A 106 -8.39 -4.48 6.91
N LEU A 107 -9.44 -5.26 7.20
CA LEU A 107 -9.76 -5.73 8.56
C LEU A 107 -8.67 -6.64 9.14
N ILE A 108 -7.94 -7.36 8.28
CA ILE A 108 -6.80 -8.19 8.70
C ILE A 108 -5.71 -7.36 9.41
N ALA A 109 -5.65 -6.04 9.18
CA ALA A 109 -4.71 -5.15 9.83
C ALA A 109 -5.06 -4.80 11.28
N CYS A 110 -6.29 -5.10 11.74
CA CYS A 110 -6.76 -4.59 13.02
C CYS A 110 -5.92 -5.00 14.24
N PRO A 111 -5.42 -6.24 14.36
CA PRO A 111 -4.49 -6.58 15.44
C PRO A 111 -3.26 -5.67 15.49
N LEU A 112 -2.69 -5.34 14.32
CA LEU A 112 -1.53 -4.44 14.22
C LEU A 112 -1.91 -2.98 14.50
N VAL A 113 -3.05 -2.50 13.99
CA VAL A 113 -3.56 -1.15 14.25
C VAL A 113 -3.82 -0.93 15.75
N SER A 114 -4.40 -1.92 16.43
CA SER A 114 -4.62 -1.87 17.88
C SER A 114 -3.32 -1.86 18.67
N ASP A 115 -2.31 -2.63 18.25
CA ASP A 115 -0.99 -2.58 18.91
C ASP A 115 -0.26 -1.26 18.65
N LEU A 116 -0.37 -0.67 17.45
CA LEU A 116 0.13 0.68 17.17
C LEU A 116 -0.50 1.72 18.11
N ALA A 117 -1.82 1.69 18.30
CA ALA A 117 -2.51 2.57 19.23
C ALA A 117 -2.01 2.39 20.66
N ALA A 118 -1.86 1.13 21.11
CA ALA A 118 -1.36 0.83 22.44
C ALA A 118 0.09 1.32 22.65
N ASN A 119 0.94 1.21 21.62
CA ASN A 119 2.31 1.74 21.66
C ASN A 119 2.34 3.28 21.75
N LEU A 120 1.46 3.98 21.01
CA LEU A 120 1.33 5.43 21.12
C LEU A 120 0.89 5.87 22.52
N VAL A 121 -0.08 5.16 23.13
CA VAL A 121 -0.52 5.41 24.50
C VAL A 121 0.64 5.22 25.50
N ARG A 122 1.36 4.10 25.40
CA ARG A 122 2.53 3.82 26.26
C ARG A 122 3.61 4.89 26.10
N ALA A 123 3.92 5.31 24.87
CA ALA A 123 4.89 6.36 24.60
C ALA A 123 4.46 7.71 25.20
N ALA A 124 3.19 8.07 25.05
CA ALA A 124 2.64 9.32 25.59
C ALA A 124 2.63 9.34 27.13
N GLN A 125 2.33 8.21 27.79
CA GLN A 125 2.41 8.11 29.25
C GLN A 125 3.82 8.33 29.77
N ARG A 126 4.83 7.78 29.07
CA ARG A 126 6.25 7.94 29.43
C ARG A 126 6.72 9.38 29.25
N GLU A 127 6.33 10.02 28.15
CA GLU A 127 6.64 11.42 27.89
C GLU A 127 6.05 12.32 28.99
N ARG A 128 4.78 12.11 29.35
CA ARG A 128 4.12 12.86 30.43
C ARG A 128 4.72 12.60 31.81
N ALA A 129 5.28 11.42 32.06
CA ALA A 129 6.01 11.09 33.29
C ALA A 129 7.41 11.75 33.36
N GLY A 130 7.75 12.61 32.39
CA GLY A 130 8.94 13.46 32.40
C GLY A 130 10.20 12.79 31.87
N GLY A 131 10.10 11.66 31.16
CA GLY A 131 11.25 10.92 30.59
C GLY A 131 12.29 10.40 31.61
N ALA A 132 12.17 10.79 32.87
CA ALA A 132 13.17 10.70 33.93
C ALA A 132 12.83 9.67 35.02
N ALA A 133 11.81 8.84 34.81
CA ALA A 133 11.61 7.61 35.58
C ALA A 133 12.53 6.48 35.09
N SER A 134 13.77 6.80 34.68
CA SER A 134 14.99 6.22 35.25
C SER A 134 16.22 6.57 34.41
N ALA A 135 17.12 7.39 34.97
CA ALA A 135 18.50 7.48 34.49
C ALA A 135 19.30 6.18 34.73
N GLN A 136 18.68 5.15 35.31
CA GLN A 136 19.25 3.83 35.60
C GLN A 136 18.47 2.65 35.00
N ALA A 137 17.38 2.88 34.25
CA ALA A 137 16.69 1.84 33.50
C ALA A 137 17.09 2.02 32.05
N PRO A 138 17.50 0.95 31.35
CA PRO A 138 17.74 1.03 29.93
C PRO A 138 16.51 1.65 29.27
N VAL A 139 16.72 2.52 28.29
CA VAL A 139 15.68 3.13 27.44
C VAL A 139 14.89 2.00 26.78
N ALA A 140 13.94 1.42 27.51
CA ALA A 140 13.25 0.21 27.10
C ALA A 140 12.11 0.62 26.18
N ASN A 141 12.40 0.58 24.88
CA ASN A 141 11.46 0.68 23.76
C ASN A 141 10.98 2.12 23.46
N SER A 142 11.89 3.04 23.13
CA SER A 142 11.52 4.31 22.47
C SER A 142 11.08 4.11 21.02
N THR A 143 11.36 2.93 20.46
CA THR A 143 11.09 2.56 19.07
C THR A 143 10.55 1.14 19.04
N VAL A 144 9.49 0.91 18.25
CA VAL A 144 8.96 -0.42 17.95
C VAL A 144 9.07 -0.61 16.45
N LEU A 145 9.69 -1.71 16.03
CA LEU A 145 9.94 -2.00 14.61
C LEU A 145 9.16 -3.26 14.23
N TYR A 146 8.35 -3.13 13.19
CA TYR A 146 7.62 -4.24 12.59
C TYR A 146 8.21 -4.53 11.22
N PHE A 147 8.44 -5.80 10.94
CA PHE A 147 8.87 -6.28 9.63
C PHE A 147 7.79 -7.20 9.10
N GLY A 148 7.33 -6.90 7.89
CA GLY A 148 6.28 -7.65 7.23
C GLY A 148 6.44 -7.55 5.72
N HIS A 149 5.38 -7.89 5.02
CA HIS A 149 5.35 -7.85 3.56
C HIS A 149 4.52 -6.67 3.06
N ALA A 150 4.56 -6.43 1.75
CA ALA A 150 3.69 -5.46 1.11
C ALA A 150 2.21 -5.73 1.41
N GLU A 151 1.87 -7.02 1.49
CA GLU A 151 0.57 -7.57 1.88
C GLU A 151 0.11 -7.18 3.29
N THR A 152 1.02 -6.73 4.17
CA THR A 152 0.68 -6.22 5.50
C THR A 152 0.52 -4.71 5.49
N LEU A 153 1.37 -4.01 4.71
CA LEU A 153 1.40 -2.55 4.68
C LEU A 153 0.18 -1.96 3.96
N PHE A 154 -0.27 -2.57 2.86
CA PHE A 154 -1.47 -2.13 2.14
C PHE A 154 -2.73 -2.14 3.03
N PRO A 155 -3.05 -3.23 3.76
CA PRO A 155 -4.16 -3.25 4.70
C PRO A 155 -4.07 -2.18 5.79
N VAL A 156 -2.88 -1.96 6.37
CA VAL A 156 -2.69 -0.91 7.40
C VAL A 156 -3.03 0.46 6.83
N MET A 157 -2.40 0.84 5.71
CA MET A 157 -2.68 2.14 5.09
C MET A 157 -4.15 2.29 4.70
N ALA A 158 -4.78 1.21 4.20
CA ALA A 158 -6.20 1.20 3.89
C ALA A 158 -7.07 1.42 5.12
N ARG A 159 -6.77 0.73 6.23
CA ARG A 159 -7.48 0.86 7.51
C ARG A 159 -7.33 2.25 8.12
N LEU A 160 -6.21 2.91 7.90
CA LEU A 160 -5.96 4.31 8.28
C LEU A 160 -6.63 5.33 7.34
N GLY A 161 -7.33 4.87 6.29
CA GLY A 161 -7.98 5.71 5.30
C GLY A 161 -7.02 6.44 4.35
N LEU A 162 -5.75 6.05 4.31
CA LEU A 162 -4.72 6.69 3.49
C LEU A 162 -4.83 6.26 2.03
N PHE A 163 -4.55 7.18 1.11
CA PHE A 163 -4.52 6.94 -0.34
C PHE A 163 -5.81 6.33 -0.90
N LYS A 164 -6.95 6.67 -0.30
CA LYS A 164 -8.26 6.24 -0.78
C LYS A 164 -8.72 7.16 -1.91
N ASP A 165 -8.96 6.57 -3.07
CA ASP A 165 -9.55 7.27 -4.20
C ASP A 165 -11.03 7.62 -3.97
N PRO A 166 -11.54 8.75 -4.52
CA PRO A 166 -12.96 9.11 -4.43
C PRO A 166 -13.90 8.08 -5.08
N HIS A 167 -13.40 7.38 -6.11
CA HIS A 167 -14.08 6.31 -6.81
C HIS A 167 -13.17 5.09 -6.86
N HIS A 168 -13.74 3.88 -6.86
CA HIS A 168 -12.95 2.66 -6.96
C HIS A 168 -12.18 2.60 -8.28
N LEU A 169 -10.95 2.09 -8.22
CA LEU A 169 -10.16 1.76 -9.41
C LEU A 169 -10.81 0.57 -10.11
N THR A 170 -11.17 0.71 -11.38
CA THR A 170 -11.75 -0.37 -12.19
C THR A 170 -10.99 -0.48 -13.51
N HIS A 171 -11.20 -1.57 -14.25
CA HIS A 171 -10.64 -1.73 -15.59
C HIS A 171 -11.05 -0.61 -16.56
N GLU A 172 -12.24 -0.01 -16.37
CA GLU A 172 -12.74 1.10 -17.19
C GLU A 172 -12.23 2.46 -16.72
N SER A 173 -11.71 2.55 -15.49
CA SER A 173 -11.36 3.83 -14.88
C SER A 173 -9.96 4.33 -15.24
N TYR A 174 -9.20 3.55 -16.02
CA TYR A 174 -7.81 3.84 -16.41
C TYR A 174 -7.62 5.29 -16.88
N ALA A 175 -8.38 5.73 -17.89
CA ALA A 175 -8.23 7.06 -18.45
C ALA A 175 -8.46 8.18 -17.42
N ALA A 176 -9.48 8.04 -16.58
CA ALA A 176 -9.80 9.02 -15.53
C ALA A 176 -8.79 9.01 -14.37
N HIS A 177 -8.18 7.86 -14.07
CA HIS A 177 -7.28 7.63 -12.93
C HIS A 177 -5.80 7.71 -13.32
N ARG A 178 -5.51 7.89 -14.60
CA ARG A 178 -4.15 7.86 -15.16
C ARG A 178 -3.22 8.88 -14.54
N GLN A 179 -3.73 10.04 -14.12
CA GLN A 179 -2.91 11.12 -13.55
C GLN A 179 -3.30 11.49 -12.11
N SER A 180 -4.52 11.20 -11.70
CA SER A 180 -5.12 11.72 -10.47
C SER A 180 -5.28 10.68 -9.35
N ARG A 181 -5.07 9.38 -9.65
CA ARG A 181 -5.29 8.34 -8.64
C ARG A 181 -4.34 8.48 -7.46
N GLN A 182 -4.91 8.31 -6.27
CA GLN A 182 -4.20 8.31 -5.00
C GLN A 182 -3.52 6.98 -4.78
N PHE A 183 -4.19 5.87 -5.11
CA PHE A 183 -3.62 4.54 -4.99
C PHE A 183 -2.67 4.23 -6.14
N ARG A 184 -1.36 4.27 -5.86
CA ARG A 184 -0.28 3.82 -6.76
C ARG A 184 0.68 2.90 -6.01
N ALA A 185 0.53 1.59 -6.18
CA ALA A 185 1.29 0.56 -5.47
C ALA A 185 2.81 0.77 -5.55
N SER A 186 3.32 1.17 -6.72
CA SER A 186 4.74 1.48 -6.97
C SER A 186 5.31 2.60 -6.08
N ARG A 187 4.49 3.59 -5.71
CA ARG A 187 4.87 4.72 -4.86
C ARG A 187 4.59 4.46 -3.39
N LEU A 188 3.59 3.63 -3.11
CA LEU A 188 3.16 3.32 -1.76
C LEU A 188 4.04 2.25 -1.13
N VAL A 189 4.24 1.13 -1.84
CA VAL A 189 4.91 -0.06 -1.32
C VAL A 189 5.96 -0.60 -2.30
N PRO A 190 7.01 0.20 -2.63
CA PRO A 190 8.18 -0.32 -3.33
C PRO A 190 8.96 -1.35 -2.49
N PHE A 191 10.00 -1.95 -3.06
CA PHE A 191 10.96 -2.72 -2.25
C PHE A 191 11.55 -1.84 -1.15
N GLY A 192 11.56 -2.34 0.09
CA GLY A 192 12.04 -1.60 1.26
C GLY A 192 11.08 -0.53 1.78
N ALA A 193 9.82 -0.52 1.33
CA ALA A 193 8.83 0.42 1.81
C ALA A 193 8.67 0.40 3.33
N ASN A 194 8.44 1.58 3.90
CA ASN A 194 8.28 1.78 5.34
C ASN A 194 7.19 2.81 5.62
N PHE A 195 6.46 2.57 6.70
CA PHE A 195 5.49 3.52 7.25
C PHE A 195 5.79 3.69 8.73
N ALA A 196 5.89 4.93 9.17
CA ALA A 196 6.22 5.27 10.55
C ALA A 196 5.18 6.20 11.14
N LEU A 197 4.88 6.00 12.43
CA LEU A 197 4.12 6.95 13.26
C LEU A 197 5.04 7.43 14.37
N SER A 198 5.49 8.68 14.29
CA SER A 198 6.38 9.27 15.30
C SER A 198 5.58 10.11 16.27
N LEU A 199 5.69 9.83 17.57
CA LEU A 199 5.16 10.69 18.62
C LEU A 199 6.13 11.87 18.85
N LEU A 200 5.60 13.09 18.78
CA LEU A 200 6.32 14.34 18.95
C LEU A 200 5.78 15.08 20.17
N SER A 201 6.69 15.54 21.03
CA SER A 201 6.42 16.47 22.12
C SER A 201 6.80 17.88 21.68
N CYS A 202 5.85 18.81 21.74
CA CYS A 202 6.04 20.18 21.24
C CYS A 202 6.10 21.19 22.40
N GLN A 203 6.65 22.38 22.13
CA GLN A 203 6.86 23.42 23.15
C GLN A 203 5.56 23.97 23.75
N ASP A 204 4.44 23.79 23.04
CA ASP A 204 3.09 24.10 23.51
C ASP A 204 2.57 23.10 24.56
N GLY A 205 3.37 22.08 24.92
CA GLY A 205 2.97 20.98 25.80
C GLY A 205 2.08 19.94 25.12
N GLY A 206 1.82 20.11 23.82
CA GLY A 206 1.00 19.20 23.02
C GLY A 206 1.78 17.97 22.56
N LEU A 207 1.06 16.84 22.47
CA LEU A 207 1.56 15.62 21.85
C LEU A 207 0.93 15.43 20.47
N TYR A 208 1.78 15.19 19.48
CA TYR A 208 1.38 15.06 18.09
C TYR A 208 1.94 13.78 17.49
N VAL A 209 1.24 13.18 16.55
CA VAL A 209 1.72 12.06 15.75
C VAL A 209 2.01 12.56 14.33
N GLN A 210 3.22 12.29 13.86
CA GLN A 210 3.63 12.54 12.49
C GLN A 210 3.72 11.20 11.74
N PRO A 211 2.83 10.95 10.77
CA PRO A 211 3.01 9.84 9.85
C PRO A 211 4.11 10.14 8.84
N ALA A 212 4.85 9.12 8.43
CA ALA A 212 5.75 9.18 7.29
C ALA A 212 5.60 7.90 6.46
N LEU A 213 5.70 8.04 5.14
CA LEU A 213 5.71 6.92 4.19
C LEU A 213 6.96 7.07 3.33
N ASN A 214 7.77 6.02 3.26
CA ASN A 214 9.02 6.00 2.51
C ASN A 214 9.88 7.23 2.86
N GLU A 215 10.16 7.38 4.17
CA GLU A 215 10.97 8.44 4.76
C GLU A 215 10.43 9.87 4.60
N SER A 216 9.28 10.04 3.95
CA SER A 216 8.70 11.35 3.68
C SER A 216 7.52 11.61 4.60
N PRO A 217 7.48 12.75 5.32
CA PRO A 217 6.32 13.14 6.12
C PRO A 217 5.05 13.16 5.28
N LEU A 218 4.00 12.54 5.80
CA LEU A 218 2.73 12.37 5.10
C LEU A 218 1.73 13.41 5.59
N PHE A 219 1.12 14.14 4.65
CA PHE A 219 -0.02 15.00 4.97
C PHE A 219 -1.23 14.11 5.27
N TRP A 220 -1.80 14.23 6.47
CA TRP A 220 -2.93 13.41 6.89
C TRP A 220 -4.22 14.21 6.88
N THR A 221 -5.14 13.83 6.01
CA THR A 221 -6.49 14.42 5.90
C THR A 221 -7.32 14.31 7.18
N LEU A 222 -6.96 13.39 8.09
CA LEU A 222 -7.56 13.29 9.43
C LEU A 222 -7.54 14.63 10.18
N CYS A 223 -6.44 15.36 10.09
CA CYS A 223 -6.23 16.63 10.80
C CYS A 223 -5.87 17.80 9.87
N ASN A 224 -5.86 17.58 8.56
CA ASN A 224 -5.41 18.54 7.53
C ASN A 224 -4.02 19.13 7.83
N HIS A 225 -3.11 18.29 8.33
CA HIS A 225 -1.76 18.70 8.72
C HIS A 225 -0.78 17.52 8.64
N TYR A 226 0.53 17.80 8.70
CA TYR A 226 1.58 16.76 8.76
C TYR A 226 1.79 16.18 10.16
N ARG A 227 1.22 16.84 11.18
CA ARG A 227 1.31 16.47 12.59
C ARG A 227 -0.08 16.55 13.17
N CYS A 228 -0.67 15.42 13.53
CA CYS A 228 -2.01 15.35 14.08
C CYS A 228 -1.98 15.29 15.60
N PRO A 229 -2.91 15.94 16.32
CA PRO A 229 -3.03 15.77 17.76
C PRO A 229 -3.16 14.28 18.12
N LEU A 230 -2.43 13.84 19.15
CA LEU A 230 -2.40 12.42 19.56
C LEU A 230 -3.81 11.86 19.79
N ASP A 231 -4.69 12.63 20.45
CA ASP A 231 -6.03 12.18 20.79
C ASP A 231 -6.93 11.97 19.55
N ASP A 232 -6.74 12.76 18.48
CA ASP A 232 -7.43 12.55 17.20
C ASP A 232 -7.00 11.26 16.54
N VAL A 233 -5.69 10.98 16.56
CA VAL A 233 -5.14 9.74 16.00
C VAL A 233 -5.63 8.53 16.79
N LEU A 234 -5.59 8.56 18.13
CA LEU A 234 -6.08 7.45 18.95
C LEU A 234 -7.58 7.19 18.74
N ARG A 235 -8.40 8.24 18.66
CA ARG A 235 -9.83 8.10 18.31
C ARG A 235 -10.03 7.46 16.94
N MET A 236 -9.25 7.88 15.95
CA MET A 236 -9.32 7.31 14.62
C MET A 236 -8.92 5.82 14.63
N LEU A 237 -7.79 5.45 15.27
CA LEU A 237 -7.33 4.06 15.34
C LEU A 237 -8.38 3.16 16.02
N ASP A 238 -8.97 3.60 17.14
CA ASP A 238 -10.01 2.86 17.85
C ASP A 238 -11.31 2.75 17.03
N SER A 239 -11.73 3.83 16.34
CA SER A 239 -12.91 3.79 15.46
C SER A 239 -12.74 2.81 14.29
N GLN A 240 -11.51 2.66 13.79
CA GLN A 240 -11.20 1.72 12.73
C GLN A 240 -11.03 0.31 13.27
N CYS A 241 -10.46 0.12 14.45
CA CYS A 241 -10.25 -1.22 15.01
C CYS A 241 -10.66 -1.23 16.47
N PRO A 242 -11.97 -1.31 16.74
CA PRO A 242 -12.48 -1.24 18.10
C PRO A 242 -12.03 -2.46 18.89
N GLN A 243 -11.96 -2.33 20.22
CA GLN A 243 -11.62 -3.45 21.11
C GLN A 243 -12.57 -4.66 20.97
N SER A 244 -13.80 -4.43 20.50
CA SER A 244 -14.77 -5.49 20.22
C SER A 244 -14.52 -6.23 18.89
N PHE A 245 -13.49 -5.85 18.12
CA PHE A 245 -13.14 -6.53 16.88
C PHE A 245 -12.65 -7.96 17.18
N ASP A 246 -13.40 -8.93 16.67
CA ASP A 246 -13.06 -10.34 16.76
C ASP A 246 -12.45 -10.81 15.44
N PHE A 247 -11.11 -10.87 15.41
CA PHE A 247 -10.35 -11.32 14.25
C PHE A 247 -10.75 -12.74 13.85
N GLU A 248 -10.89 -13.65 14.81
CA GLU A 248 -11.20 -15.05 14.54
C GLU A 248 -12.62 -15.18 13.98
N ALA A 249 -13.60 -14.47 14.52
CA ALA A 249 -14.96 -14.49 13.97
C ALA A 249 -15.04 -13.88 12.57
N VAL A 250 -14.27 -12.81 12.30
CA VAL A 250 -14.20 -12.19 10.97
C VAL A 250 -13.49 -13.10 9.98
N CYS A 251 -12.43 -13.80 10.40
CA CYS A 251 -11.62 -14.67 9.56
C CYS A 251 -12.09 -16.13 9.51
N ALA A 252 -13.08 -16.51 10.32
CA ALA A 252 -13.60 -17.87 10.39
C ALA A 252 -14.15 -18.30 9.02
N HIS A 253 -13.41 -19.20 8.37
CA HIS A 253 -13.92 -19.92 7.21
C HIS A 253 -15.05 -20.82 7.70
N LYS A 254 -16.31 -20.56 7.30
CA LYS A 254 -17.34 -21.60 7.41
C LYS A 254 -16.91 -22.70 6.43
N ALA A 255 -16.54 -23.85 6.98
CA ALA A 255 -16.30 -25.07 6.23
C ALA A 255 -17.57 -25.48 5.47
#